data_AF-A0AA45C4G6-F1
#
_entry.id   AF-A0AA45C4G6-F1
#
_cell.length_a   1.000
_cell.length_b   1.000
_cell.length_c   1.000
_cell.angle_alpha   90.00
_cell.angle_beta   90.00
_cell.angle_gamma   90.00
#
_symmetry.space_group_name_H-M   'P 1'
#
loop_
_entity.id
_entity.type
_entity.pdbx_description
1 polymer ?
#
loop_
_entity_poly.entity_id
_entity_poly.type
_entity_poly.pdbx_seq_one_letter_code
_entity_poly.pdbx_strand_id
1 'polypeptide(L)'
;MQWALFPFDYTFSKIQQELLKREENSNNMDDIMKLMKENELKVLKTDLIDFDIPYGLILKDFPDKYIIMSTSKVKKDTIVINTNKKLLGYVKESFGDRIIVKKIGWNEKDIFGEVQNKDVLIKEKMGMIYIELPEDIKIDTKKINIKLPYYLDDSYVELTGEIISKYADFYIFKPNMIESSVVYFLEE
;
A
#
# COMPACT_ATOMS: atom_id res chain seq x y z
N MET A 1 -18.77 25.22 11.89
CA MET A 1 -18.13 23.97 11.44
C MET A 1 -18.11 23.99 9.93
N GLN A 2 -16.96 24.28 9.34
CA GLN A 2 -16.78 24.26 7.89
C GLN A 2 -16.00 22.98 7.57
N TRP A 3 -16.63 22.05 6.86
CA TRP A 3 -15.95 20.88 6.32
C TRP A 3 -15.09 21.38 5.15
N ALA A 4 -13.77 21.37 5.32
CA ALA A 4 -12.85 21.58 4.21
C ALA A 4 -12.87 20.30 3.36
N LEU A 5 -13.73 20.28 2.33
CA LEU A 5 -13.56 19.34 1.22
C LEU A 5 -12.25 19.72 0.54
N PHE A 6 -11.27 18.82 0.58
CA PHE A 6 -10.04 19.02 -0.15
C PHE A 6 -10.37 19.03 -1.66
N PRO A 7 -9.81 19.92 -2.48
CA PRO A 7 -10.05 19.93 -3.92
C PRO A 7 -9.63 18.62 -4.61
N PHE A 8 -8.74 17.86 -3.97
CA PHE A 8 -8.44 16.46 -4.30
C PHE A 8 -9.70 15.58 -4.19
N ASP A 9 -10.46 15.66 -3.09
CA ASP A 9 -11.68 14.85 -2.92
C ASP A 9 -12.68 15.06 -4.06
N TYR A 10 -12.82 16.27 -4.59
CA TYR A 10 -13.79 16.55 -5.66
C TYR A 10 -13.37 15.95 -7.02
N THR A 11 -12.09 16.09 -7.37
CA THR A 11 -11.58 15.60 -8.66
C THR A 11 -11.41 14.08 -8.65
N PHE A 12 -10.92 13.54 -7.52
CA PHE A 12 -10.78 12.11 -7.31
C PHE A 12 -12.13 11.43 -7.13
N SER A 13 -13.10 12.07 -6.45
CA SER A 13 -14.47 11.54 -6.39
C SER A 13 -15.09 11.41 -7.78
N LYS A 14 -14.80 12.31 -8.73
CA LYS A 14 -15.27 12.15 -10.11
C LYS A 14 -14.59 10.98 -10.83
N ILE A 15 -13.27 10.84 -10.70
CA ILE A 15 -12.52 9.72 -11.30
C ILE A 15 -12.99 8.39 -10.71
N GLN A 16 -13.15 8.31 -9.39
CA GLN A 16 -13.63 7.14 -8.68
C GLN A 16 -15.09 6.82 -9.03
N GLN A 17 -15.97 7.83 -9.10
CA GLN A 17 -17.35 7.63 -9.56
C GLN A 17 -17.41 7.12 -11.00
N GLU A 18 -16.54 7.60 -11.89
CA GLU A 18 -16.47 7.12 -13.27
C GLU A 18 -15.85 5.73 -13.39
N LEU A 19 -14.89 5.37 -12.53
CA LEU A 19 -14.35 4.00 -12.45
C LEU A 19 -15.42 3.01 -11.96
N LEU A 20 -16.14 3.36 -10.89
CA LEU A 20 -17.22 2.54 -10.33
C LEU A 20 -18.39 2.37 -11.31
N LYS A 21 -18.74 3.41 -12.08
CA LYS A 21 -19.76 3.31 -13.15
C LYS A 21 -19.34 2.43 -14.33
N ARG A 22 -18.03 2.17 -14.50
CA ARG A 22 -17.47 1.48 -15.67
C ARG A 22 -17.00 0.06 -15.39
N GLU A 23 -16.98 -0.40 -14.14
CA GLU A 23 -16.88 -1.84 -13.84
C GLU A 23 -18.03 -2.65 -14.49
N GLU A 24 -19.16 -2.00 -14.86
CA GLU A 24 -20.23 -2.59 -15.68
C GLU A 24 -19.91 -2.68 -17.19
N ASN A 25 -18.91 -1.99 -17.74
CA ASN A 25 -18.61 -1.97 -19.17
C ASN A 25 -17.10 -2.04 -19.47
N SER A 26 -16.61 -3.27 -19.64
CA SER A 26 -15.19 -3.67 -19.65
C SER A 26 -14.27 -3.19 -20.81
N ASN A 27 -14.59 -2.14 -21.59
CA ASN A 27 -13.92 -1.96 -22.89
C ASN A 27 -13.02 -0.73 -23.15
N ASN A 28 -12.91 0.29 -22.30
CA ASN A 28 -12.12 1.49 -22.69
C ASN A 28 -11.03 1.90 -21.69
N MET A 29 -9.97 1.11 -21.62
CA MET A 29 -8.72 1.43 -20.92
C MET A 29 -7.99 2.66 -21.53
N ASP A 30 -8.14 2.85 -22.84
CA ASP A 30 -7.52 3.96 -23.58
C ASP A 30 -8.12 5.32 -23.20
N ASP A 31 -9.40 5.36 -22.80
CA ASP A 31 -10.04 6.60 -22.32
C ASP A 31 -9.52 7.01 -20.95
N ILE A 32 -9.21 6.05 -20.07
CA ILE A 32 -8.56 6.31 -18.77
C ILE A 32 -7.16 6.87 -19.00
N MET A 33 -6.40 6.27 -19.93
CA MET A 33 -5.08 6.77 -20.31
C MET A 33 -5.14 8.18 -20.90
N LYS A 34 -6.15 8.47 -21.72
CA LYS A 34 -6.38 9.79 -22.30
C LYS A 34 -6.73 10.80 -21.21
N LEU A 35 -7.65 10.47 -20.29
CA LEU A 35 -8.03 11.33 -19.16
C LEU A 35 -6.87 11.65 -18.22
N MET A 36 -5.99 10.69 -17.91
CA MET A 36 -4.81 10.96 -17.07
C MET A 36 -3.73 11.77 -17.78
N LYS A 37 -3.60 11.63 -19.10
CA LYS A 37 -2.66 12.44 -19.90
C LYS A 37 -3.18 13.86 -20.13
N GLU A 38 -4.49 14.01 -20.36
CA GLU A 38 -5.15 15.30 -20.59
C GLU A 38 -5.32 16.09 -19.29
N ASN A 39 -5.61 15.41 -18.18
CA ASN A 39 -5.55 15.97 -16.84
C ASN A 39 -4.23 15.54 -16.22
N GLU A 40 -3.11 16.13 -16.66
CA GLU A 40 -1.87 16.09 -15.86
C GLU A 40 -2.30 16.29 -14.41
N LEU A 41 -2.06 15.29 -13.56
CA LEU A 41 -2.38 15.37 -12.14
C LEU A 41 -1.50 16.48 -11.55
N LYS A 42 -1.99 17.71 -11.66
CA LYS A 42 -1.32 18.89 -11.15
C LYS A 42 -1.46 18.85 -9.65
N VAL A 43 -0.37 18.45 -9.01
CA VAL A 43 -0.16 18.61 -7.58
C VAL A 43 -0.29 20.11 -7.27
N LEU A 44 -1.39 20.50 -6.63
CA LEU A 44 -1.48 21.82 -6.02
C LEU A 44 -0.51 21.82 -4.83
N LYS A 45 0.63 22.51 -4.99
CA LYS A 45 1.64 22.68 -3.94
C LYS A 45 0.97 23.22 -2.67
N THR A 46 1.03 22.46 -1.60
CA THR A 46 0.76 22.91 -0.23
C THR A 46 2.03 22.69 0.58
N ASP A 47 2.36 23.63 1.47
CA ASP A 47 3.65 23.71 2.18
C ASP A 47 3.92 22.58 3.20
N LEU A 48 3.23 21.43 3.11
CA LEU A 48 3.19 20.40 4.16
C LEU A 48 3.54 18.97 3.69
N ILE A 49 3.73 18.73 2.39
CA ILE A 49 4.08 17.40 1.87
C ILE A 49 5.09 17.57 0.72
N ASP A 50 6.28 17.00 0.85
CA ASP A 50 7.26 16.95 -0.24
C ASP A 50 6.78 15.95 -1.30
N PHE A 51 6.50 16.44 -2.51
CA PHE A 51 5.80 15.69 -3.57
C PHE A 51 6.72 15.01 -4.59
N ASP A 52 7.99 14.79 -4.25
CA ASP A 52 8.91 13.99 -5.07
C ASP A 52 8.68 12.48 -4.95
N ILE A 53 7.76 12.03 -4.08
CA ILE A 53 7.44 10.61 -3.91
C ILE A 53 6.64 10.10 -5.13
N PRO A 54 7.15 9.11 -5.90
CA PRO A 54 6.41 8.55 -7.02
C PRO A 54 5.09 7.91 -6.56
N TYR A 55 4.05 7.99 -7.41
CA TYR A 55 2.72 7.46 -7.10
C TYR A 55 2.11 6.70 -8.27
N GLY A 56 1.04 5.94 -8.00
CA GLY A 56 0.33 5.17 -9.02
C GLY A 56 -1.11 4.81 -8.66
N LEU A 57 -1.84 4.29 -9.66
CA LEU A 57 -3.23 3.84 -9.53
C LEU A 57 -3.35 2.34 -9.70
N ILE A 58 -4.01 1.65 -8.77
CA ILE A 58 -4.31 0.23 -8.88
C ILE A 58 -5.34 0.03 -10.00
N LEU A 59 -4.94 -0.69 -11.04
CA LEU A 59 -5.77 -1.06 -12.17
C LEU A 59 -6.48 -2.40 -11.96
N LYS A 60 -5.76 -3.35 -11.35
CA LYS A 60 -6.27 -4.69 -11.07
C LYS A 60 -5.74 -5.18 -9.74
N ASP A 61 -6.63 -5.76 -8.97
CA ASP A 61 -6.34 -6.50 -7.74
C ASP A 61 -6.44 -7.99 -8.04
N PHE A 62 -5.35 -8.72 -7.86
CA PHE A 62 -5.32 -10.18 -7.85
C PHE A 62 -4.99 -10.70 -6.44
N PRO A 63 -5.28 -11.97 -6.13
CA PRO A 63 -5.00 -12.52 -4.80
C PRO A 63 -3.55 -12.35 -4.30
N ASP A 64 -2.57 -12.38 -5.21
CA ASP A 64 -1.12 -12.35 -4.91
C ASP A 64 -0.42 -11.04 -5.31
N LYS A 65 -1.08 -10.17 -6.08
CA LYS A 65 -0.44 -8.98 -6.66
C LYS A 65 -1.43 -7.85 -7.01
N TYR A 66 -0.90 -6.64 -7.12
CA TYR A 66 -1.55 -5.51 -7.77
C TYR A 66 -0.90 -5.23 -9.12
N ILE A 67 -1.70 -4.80 -10.10
CA ILE A 67 -1.20 -4.15 -11.31
C ILE A 67 -1.47 -2.66 -11.16
N ILE A 68 -0.42 -1.86 -11.18
CA ILE A 68 -0.46 -0.44 -10.89
C ILE A 68 -0.02 0.35 -12.13
N MET A 69 -0.72 1.42 -12.44
CA MET A 69 -0.33 2.39 -13.46
C MET A 69 0.44 3.52 -12.79
N SER A 70 1.63 3.83 -13.29
CA SER A 70 2.41 4.98 -12.83
C SER A 70 3.04 5.70 -14.03
N THR A 71 3.15 7.02 -13.92
CA THR A 71 3.89 7.86 -14.87
C THR A 71 5.40 7.81 -14.62
N SER A 72 5.82 7.26 -13.47
CA SER A 72 7.22 7.16 -13.07
C SER A 72 7.69 5.71 -13.18
N LYS A 73 8.95 5.54 -13.60
CA LYS A 73 9.60 4.23 -13.53
C LYS A 73 10.00 3.99 -12.08
N VAL A 74 9.62 2.85 -11.53
CA VAL A 74 9.89 2.51 -10.12
C VAL A 74 10.83 1.32 -10.05
N LYS A 75 11.78 1.37 -9.11
CA LYS A 75 12.77 0.29 -8.91
C LYS A 75 12.10 -0.99 -8.40
N LYS A 76 12.75 -2.14 -8.64
CA LYS A 76 12.37 -3.41 -8.04
C LYS A 76 12.61 -3.36 -6.53
N ASP A 77 11.79 -4.08 -5.77
CA ASP A 77 11.80 -4.18 -4.31
C ASP A 77 11.44 -2.89 -3.56
N THR A 78 11.09 -1.82 -4.28
CA THR A 78 10.51 -0.60 -3.72
C THR A 78 9.25 -0.90 -2.92
N ILE A 79 9.12 -0.24 -1.76
CA ILE A 79 7.96 -0.38 -0.87
C ILE A 79 6.75 0.36 -1.46
N VAL A 80 5.59 -0.28 -1.41
CA VAL A 80 4.34 0.29 -1.89
C VAL A 80 3.38 0.45 -0.73
N ILE A 81 2.97 1.69 -0.48
CA ILE A 81 2.02 2.04 0.57
C ILE A 81 0.75 2.65 -0.02
N ASN A 82 -0.36 2.59 0.73
CA ASN A 82 -1.54 3.39 0.40
C ASN A 82 -1.46 4.81 0.98
N THR A 83 -2.51 5.60 0.72
CA THR A 83 -2.70 6.96 1.26
C THR A 83 -2.71 7.07 2.79
N ASN A 84 -2.87 5.96 3.51
CA ASN A 84 -2.85 5.90 4.97
C ASN A 84 -1.53 5.34 5.52
N LYS A 85 -0.45 5.35 4.73
CA LYS A 85 0.87 4.78 5.09
C LYS A 85 0.85 3.29 5.45
N LYS A 86 -0.14 2.53 4.96
CA LYS A 86 -0.19 1.07 5.16
C LYS A 86 0.57 0.34 4.08
N LEU A 87 1.37 -0.65 4.48
CA LEU A 87 2.10 -1.50 3.55
C LEU A 87 1.14 -2.36 2.71
N LEU A 88 1.25 -2.24 1.39
CA LEU A 88 0.53 -3.07 0.43
C LEU A 88 1.41 -4.21 -0.09
N GLY A 89 2.71 -3.97 -0.24
CA GLY A 89 3.66 -4.94 -0.75
C GLY A 89 4.89 -4.29 -1.36
N TYR A 90 5.54 -5.01 -2.27
CA TYR A 90 6.80 -4.60 -2.89
C TYR A 90 6.71 -4.66 -4.41
N VAL A 91 7.38 -3.73 -5.08
CA VAL A 91 7.49 -3.76 -6.53
C VAL A 91 8.25 -5.01 -6.97
N LYS A 92 7.61 -5.85 -7.77
CA LYS A 92 8.25 -7.02 -8.37
C LYS A 92 8.98 -6.63 -9.66
N GLU A 93 8.26 -5.97 -10.56
CA GLU A 93 8.69 -5.65 -11.93
C GLU A 93 7.99 -4.37 -12.42
N SER A 94 8.67 -3.61 -13.29
CA SER A 94 8.13 -2.43 -13.96
C SER A 94 8.30 -2.56 -15.49
N PHE A 95 7.21 -2.38 -16.22
CA PHE A 95 7.12 -2.46 -17.69
C PHE A 95 6.43 -1.20 -18.23
N GLY A 96 7.22 -0.23 -18.68
CA GLY A 96 6.69 1.04 -19.16
C GLY A 96 5.95 1.77 -18.03
N ASP A 97 4.66 2.03 -18.23
CA ASP A 97 3.76 2.66 -17.27
C ASP A 97 3.09 1.67 -16.31
N ARG A 98 3.37 0.36 -16.43
CA ARG A 98 2.79 -0.70 -15.60
C ARG A 98 3.78 -1.22 -14.59
N ILE A 99 3.37 -1.26 -13.33
CA ILE A 99 4.15 -1.78 -12.21
C ILE A 99 3.40 -2.97 -11.63
N ILE A 100 4.09 -4.09 -11.49
CA ILE A 100 3.58 -5.27 -10.80
C ILE A 100 4.06 -5.19 -9.36
N VAL A 101 3.13 -5.15 -8.42
CA VAL A 101 3.42 -5.12 -6.99
C VAL A 101 2.97 -6.44 -6.38
N LYS A 102 3.88 -7.18 -5.75
CA LYS A 102 3.54 -8.43 -5.07
C LYS A 102 3.05 -8.11 -3.66
N LYS A 103 1.86 -8.59 -3.33
CA LYS A 103 1.17 -8.26 -2.07
C LYS A 103 1.96 -8.77 -0.87
N ILE A 104 1.86 -8.03 0.23
CA ILE A 104 2.38 -8.49 1.53
C ILE A 104 1.80 -9.87 1.88
N GLY A 105 2.66 -10.77 2.37
CA GLY A 105 2.37 -12.19 2.59
C GLY A 105 2.80 -13.10 1.43
N TRP A 106 3.03 -12.56 0.24
CA TRP A 106 3.42 -13.33 -0.94
C TRP A 106 4.90 -13.21 -1.30
N ASN A 107 5.70 -12.35 -0.66
CA ASN A 107 7.06 -12.05 -1.12
C ASN A 107 8.13 -13.09 -0.81
N GLU A 108 7.87 -14.06 0.06
CA GLU A 108 8.90 -15.02 0.54
C GLU A 108 10.09 -14.28 1.18
N LYS A 109 9.81 -13.23 1.95
CA LYS A 109 10.78 -12.36 2.60
C LYS A 109 10.67 -12.46 4.12
N ASP A 110 11.82 -12.23 4.77
CA ASP A 110 11.94 -12.02 6.20
C ASP A 110 12.27 -10.54 6.45
N ILE A 111 11.49 -9.88 7.30
CA ILE A 111 11.54 -8.44 7.55
C ILE A 111 11.50 -8.20 9.07
N PHE A 112 12.23 -7.20 9.54
CA PHE A 112 12.13 -6.75 10.93
C PHE A 112 11.09 -5.64 11.06
N GLY A 113 10.32 -5.67 12.14
CA GLY A 113 9.41 -4.60 12.52
C GLY A 113 9.42 -4.41 14.02
N GLU A 114 8.58 -3.50 14.50
CA GLU A 114 8.47 -3.15 15.91
C GLU A 114 7.01 -3.25 16.38
N VAL A 115 6.79 -3.94 17.50
CA VAL A 115 5.52 -4.00 18.22
C VAL A 115 5.78 -3.65 19.67
N GLN A 116 5.07 -2.66 20.22
CA GLN A 116 5.23 -2.20 21.61
C GLN A 116 6.72 -1.90 21.97
N ASN A 117 7.45 -1.20 21.09
CA ASN A 117 8.88 -0.87 21.24
C ASN A 117 9.82 -2.09 21.34
N LYS A 118 9.43 -3.21 20.73
CA LYS A 118 10.26 -4.41 20.65
C LYS A 118 10.34 -4.90 19.23
N ASP A 119 11.53 -5.31 18.85
CA ASP A 119 11.80 -5.90 17.55
C ASP A 119 11.05 -7.22 17.40
N VAL A 120 10.44 -7.40 16.25
CA VAL A 120 9.70 -8.61 15.86
C VAL A 120 10.17 -9.06 14.49
N LEU A 121 10.25 -10.37 14.30
CA LEU A 121 10.54 -10.96 13.00
C LEU A 121 9.25 -11.27 12.26
N ILE A 122 9.13 -10.78 11.04
CA ILE A 122 7.97 -10.95 10.17
C ILE A 122 8.41 -11.78 8.97
N LYS A 123 7.76 -12.93 8.76
CA LYS A 123 8.02 -13.82 7.63
C LYS A 123 6.81 -13.88 6.72
N GLU A 124 7.02 -13.67 5.43
CA GLU A 124 5.99 -13.81 4.41
C GLU A 124 6.10 -15.18 3.75
N LYS A 125 5.02 -15.96 3.70
CA LYS A 125 5.03 -17.25 2.97
C LYS A 125 3.63 -17.64 2.52
N MET A 126 3.49 -17.94 1.22
CA MET A 126 2.26 -18.51 0.63
C MET A 126 0.98 -17.71 0.94
N GLY A 127 1.08 -16.37 0.96
CA GLY A 127 -0.06 -15.49 1.26
C GLY A 127 -0.32 -15.30 2.76
N MET A 128 0.54 -15.84 3.62
CA MET A 128 0.47 -15.70 5.07
C MET A 128 1.60 -14.82 5.58
N ILE A 129 1.33 -14.13 6.68
CA ILE A 129 2.31 -13.36 7.44
C ILE A 129 2.46 -14.04 8.80
N TYR A 130 3.69 -14.43 9.13
CA TYR A 130 4.05 -15.03 10.41
C TYR A 130 4.85 -14.02 11.21
N ILE A 131 4.47 -13.80 12.47
CA ILE A 131 5.15 -12.86 13.35
C ILE A 131 5.70 -13.63 14.55
N GLU A 132 7.00 -13.52 14.76
CA GLU A 132 7.64 -13.97 15.99
C GLU A 132 7.57 -12.83 17.01
N LEU A 133 6.81 -13.05 18.09
CA LEU A 133 6.67 -12.06 19.15
C LEU A 133 7.48 -12.50 20.38
N PRO A 134 8.26 -11.59 20.99
CA PRO A 134 8.88 -11.84 22.29
C PRO A 134 7.88 -12.34 23.33
N GLU A 135 8.31 -13.27 24.20
CA GLU A 135 7.45 -13.94 25.20
C GLU A 135 6.77 -12.96 26.17
N ASP A 136 7.37 -11.79 26.36
CA ASP A 136 6.93 -10.77 27.30
C ASP A 136 5.99 -9.72 26.66
N ILE A 137 5.61 -9.88 25.38
CA ILE A 137 4.53 -9.11 24.76
C ILE A 137 3.18 -9.77 25.06
N LYS A 138 2.31 -9.04 25.75
CA LYS A 138 0.91 -9.41 25.92
C LYS A 138 0.06 -8.77 24.83
N ILE A 139 -0.64 -9.61 24.08
CA ILE A 139 -1.57 -9.21 23.04
C ILE A 139 -2.96 -9.17 23.66
N ASP A 140 -3.35 -8.01 24.19
CA ASP A 140 -4.65 -7.84 24.85
C ASP A 140 -5.81 -7.75 23.83
N THR A 141 -5.49 -7.50 22.56
CA THR A 141 -6.46 -7.45 21.46
C THR A 141 -5.98 -8.25 20.26
N LYS A 142 -6.88 -8.90 19.52
CA LYS A 142 -6.53 -9.56 18.25
C LYS A 142 -5.87 -8.62 17.23
N LYS A 143 -6.05 -7.31 17.38
CA LYS A 143 -5.47 -6.29 16.50
C LYS A 143 -4.04 -5.97 16.91
N ILE A 144 -3.14 -5.99 15.93
CA ILE A 144 -1.75 -5.56 16.10
C ILE A 144 -1.43 -4.49 15.06
N ASN A 145 -0.66 -3.49 15.49
CA ASN A 145 0.02 -2.54 14.62
C ASN A 145 1.51 -2.83 14.70
N ILE A 146 2.13 -3.07 13.56
CA ILE A 146 3.57 -3.27 13.44
C ILE A 146 4.15 -2.09 12.68
N LYS A 147 5.15 -1.44 13.27
CA LYS A 147 5.92 -0.41 12.60
C LYS A 147 7.07 -1.07 11.87
N LEU A 148 7.19 -0.84 10.57
CA LEU A 148 8.34 -1.28 9.81
C LEU A 148 9.32 -0.12 9.71
N PRO A 149 10.59 -0.29 10.13
CA PRO A 149 11.59 0.75 9.97
C PRO A 149 11.81 0.98 8.47
N TYR A 150 11.75 2.24 8.06
CA TYR A 150 12.11 2.64 6.71
C TYR A 150 13.07 3.83 6.77
N TYR A 151 14.14 3.78 5.97
CA TYR A 151 15.30 4.67 6.07
C TYR A 151 15.09 6.05 5.42
N LEU A 152 13.89 6.61 5.51
CA LEU A 152 13.61 8.00 5.12
C LEU A 152 12.82 8.69 6.25
N ASP A 153 13.51 9.59 6.96
CA ASP A 153 13.02 10.59 7.93
C ASP A 153 11.81 10.20 8.79
N ASP A 154 12.07 9.66 9.99
CA ASP A 154 11.10 9.42 11.09
C ASP A 154 9.75 8.81 10.69
N SER A 155 9.67 8.22 9.50
CA SER A 155 8.45 7.78 8.85
C SER A 155 8.39 6.27 8.90
N TYR A 156 7.54 5.77 9.79
CA TYR A 156 7.24 4.34 9.86
C TYR A 156 6.14 3.98 8.86
N VAL A 157 6.25 2.78 8.29
CA VAL A 157 5.16 2.15 7.55
C VAL A 157 4.39 1.26 8.51
N GLU A 158 3.06 1.30 8.45
CA GLU A 158 2.22 0.48 9.32
C GLU A 158 1.75 -0.80 8.64
N LEU A 159 1.90 -1.91 9.36
CA LEU A 159 1.19 -3.14 9.08
C LEU A 159 0.15 -3.36 10.19
N THR A 160 -1.10 -3.03 9.90
CA THR A 160 -2.23 -3.25 10.82
C THR A 160 -3.00 -4.50 10.43
N GLY A 161 -3.43 -5.29 11.38
CA GLY A 161 -4.15 -6.53 11.07
C GLY A 161 -4.59 -7.29 12.31
N GLU A 162 -5.05 -8.51 12.10
CA GLU A 162 -5.54 -9.39 13.15
C GLU A 162 -4.73 -10.68 13.24
N ILE A 163 -4.43 -11.11 14.47
CA ILE A 163 -3.93 -12.46 14.70
C ILE A 163 -5.08 -13.45 14.54
N ILE A 164 -4.86 -14.41 13.65
CA ILE A 164 -5.81 -15.49 13.36
C ILE A 164 -5.55 -16.69 14.27
N SER A 165 -4.29 -17.06 14.43
CA SER A 165 -3.88 -18.26 15.17
C SER A 165 -2.41 -18.18 15.61
N LYS A 166 -1.99 -19.14 16.44
CA LYS A 166 -0.60 -19.33 16.87
C LYS A 166 -0.13 -20.72 16.42
N TYR A 167 1.08 -20.81 15.87
CA TYR A 167 1.73 -22.04 15.47
C TYR A 167 3.19 -22.02 15.94
N ALA A 168 3.52 -22.88 16.91
CA ALA A 168 4.79 -22.85 17.64
C ALA A 168 5.06 -21.43 18.16
N ASP A 169 6.20 -20.83 17.80
CA ASP A 169 6.63 -19.50 18.24
C ASP A 169 6.10 -18.37 17.34
N PHE A 170 5.33 -18.71 16.30
CA PHE A 170 4.80 -17.75 15.33
C PHE A 170 3.31 -17.50 15.50
N TYR A 171 2.92 -16.24 15.38
CA TYR A 171 1.53 -15.80 15.24
C TYR A 171 1.21 -15.61 13.76
N ILE A 172 0.10 -16.20 13.31
CA ILE A 172 -0.40 -16.00 11.95
C ILE A 172 -1.22 -14.72 11.94
N PHE A 173 -0.81 -13.80 11.09
CA PHE A 173 -1.34 -12.45 11.00
C PHE A 173 -2.05 -12.22 9.67
N LYS A 174 -3.26 -11.67 9.74
CA LYS A 174 -4.06 -11.22 8.59
C LYS A 174 -3.96 -9.70 8.47
N PRO A 175 -3.32 -9.14 7.43
CA PRO A 175 -3.30 -7.70 7.24
C PRO A 175 -4.70 -7.17 6.93
N ASN A 176 -5.06 -6.04 7.53
CA ASN A 176 -6.25 -5.29 7.17
C ASN A 176 -5.96 -4.53 5.87
N MET A 177 -6.47 -5.05 4.74
CA MET A 177 -6.41 -4.32 3.48
C MET A 177 -7.45 -3.20 3.50
N ILE A 178 -7.01 -1.95 3.30
CA ILE A 178 -7.91 -0.83 3.04
C ILE A 178 -7.98 -0.63 1.54
N GLU A 179 -9.19 -0.48 1.02
CA GLU A 179 -9.46 -0.11 -0.36
C GLU A 179 -9.01 1.34 -0.60
N SER A 180 -7.82 1.50 -1.17
CA SER A 180 -7.41 2.74 -1.81
C SER A 180 -6.95 2.40 -3.21
N SER A 181 -7.50 3.11 -4.21
CA SER A 181 -7.05 2.97 -5.60
C SER A 181 -5.70 3.64 -5.83
N VAL A 182 -5.23 4.50 -4.90
CA VAL A 182 -3.98 5.26 -5.02
C VAL A 182 -2.91 4.66 -4.13
N VAL A 183 -1.70 4.56 -4.68
CA VAL A 183 -0.51 4.10 -3.96
C VAL A 183 0.64 5.09 -4.10
N TYR A 184 1.56 5.03 -3.14
CA TYR A 184 2.85 5.71 -3.17
C TYR A 184 3.98 4.69 -3.15
N PHE A 185 5.04 5.02 -3.87
CA PHE A 185 6.26 4.23 -3.96
C PHE A 185 7.32 4.93 -3.12
N LEU A 186 7.72 4.30 -2.02
CA LEU A 186 8.79 4.82 -1.19
C LEU A 186 10.11 4.33 -1.80
N GLU A 187 10.76 5.20 -2.57
CA GLU A 187 12.07 4.94 -3.17
C GLU A 187 13.19 5.51 -2.29
N GLU A 188 14.30 4.76 -2.19
CA GLU A 188 15.60 5.26 -1.72
C GLU A 188 16.33 6.07 -2.80
#